data_AF-A0A1G3JPX4-F1
#
_entry.id   AF-A0A1G3JPX4-F1
#
_cell.length_a   1.000
_cell.length_b   1.000
_cell.length_c   1.000
_cell.angle_alpha   90.00
_cell.angle_beta   90.00
_cell.angle_gamma   90.00
#
_symmetry.space_group_name_H-M   'P 1'
#
loop_
_entity.id
_entity.type
_entity.pdbx_description
1 polymer ?
#
loop_
_entity_poly.entity_id
_entity_poly.type
_entity_poly.pdbx_seq_one_letter_code
_entity_poly.pdbx_strand_id
1 'polypeptide(L)'
;MRAPLLALPFALLAASPAPAAQPGGGAFMFESGTSLLAKCRNKAPEYGLACTAYIVGVVDGIRKDLFIGRGRQVCWPDRMSADDARRTVVAYLERWPDQRRSPASVLVSVALNDRYPCQK
;
A
#
# COMPACT_ATOMS: atom_id res chain seq x y z
N MET A 1 -20.63 -24.48 -73.18
CA MET A 1 -19.85 -25.08 -72.07
C MET A 1 -20.40 -24.53 -70.77
N ARG A 2 -21.06 -25.35 -69.95
CA ARG A 2 -21.66 -24.96 -68.65
C ARG A 2 -20.76 -25.50 -67.54
N ALA A 3 -20.10 -24.62 -66.79
CA ALA A 3 -19.31 -25.00 -65.62
C ALA A 3 -20.23 -25.18 -64.41
N PRO A 4 -20.05 -26.22 -63.57
CA PRO A 4 -20.83 -26.35 -62.34
C PRO A 4 -20.23 -25.48 -61.24
N LEU A 5 -21.08 -24.69 -60.58
CA LEU A 5 -20.76 -23.97 -59.35
C LEU A 5 -20.65 -24.99 -58.21
N LEU A 6 -19.43 -25.25 -57.75
CA LEU A 6 -19.15 -26.00 -56.54
C LEU A 6 -19.45 -25.11 -55.32
N ALA A 7 -20.51 -25.41 -54.58
CA ALA A 7 -20.81 -24.78 -53.31
C ALA A 7 -19.92 -25.39 -52.21
N LEU A 8 -19.01 -24.61 -51.65
CA LEU A 8 -18.27 -24.97 -50.44
C LEU A 8 -19.14 -24.70 -49.20
N PRO A 9 -19.29 -25.67 -48.27
CA PRO A 9 -19.97 -25.43 -47.01
C PRO A 9 -19.07 -24.59 -46.08
N PHE A 10 -19.55 -23.41 -45.71
CA PHE A 10 -18.97 -22.61 -44.63
C PHE A 10 -19.20 -23.33 -43.29
N ALA A 11 -18.20 -24.03 -42.79
CA ALA A 11 -18.18 -24.54 -41.42
C ALA A 11 -18.02 -23.36 -40.46
N LEU A 12 -19.11 -22.95 -39.82
CA LEU A 12 -19.12 -21.97 -38.75
C LEU A 12 -18.44 -22.59 -37.52
N LEU A 13 -17.15 -22.27 -37.31
CA LEU A 13 -16.48 -22.49 -36.04
C LEU A 13 -17.16 -21.60 -34.98
N ALA A 14 -17.98 -22.20 -34.13
CA ALA A 14 -18.46 -21.56 -32.91
C ALA A 14 -17.26 -21.36 -31.97
N ALA A 15 -16.70 -20.14 -31.97
CA ALA A 15 -15.74 -19.74 -30.98
C ALA A 15 -16.46 -19.64 -29.62
N SER A 16 -16.28 -20.64 -28.76
CA SER A 16 -16.67 -20.54 -27.36
C SER A 16 -15.97 -19.33 -26.75
N PRO A 17 -16.68 -18.35 -26.17
CA PRO A 17 -16.03 -17.26 -25.47
C PRO A 17 -15.24 -17.87 -24.31
N ALA A 18 -13.90 -17.75 -24.38
CA ALA A 18 -13.07 -18.05 -23.23
C ALA A 18 -13.55 -17.17 -22.07
N PRO A 19 -13.67 -17.70 -20.84
CA PRO A 19 -13.98 -16.86 -19.69
C PRO A 19 -12.93 -15.74 -19.64
N ALA A 20 -13.40 -14.49 -19.72
CA ALA A 20 -12.54 -13.35 -19.50
C ALA A 20 -11.91 -13.55 -18.13
N ALA A 21 -10.58 -13.70 -18.08
CA ALA A 21 -9.85 -13.63 -16.84
C ALA A 21 -10.22 -12.29 -16.20
N GLN A 22 -11.05 -12.33 -15.15
CA GLN A 22 -11.25 -11.16 -14.33
C GLN A 22 -9.86 -10.80 -13.82
N PRO A 23 -9.32 -9.60 -14.09
CA PRO A 23 -8.11 -9.18 -13.43
C PRO A 23 -8.39 -9.31 -11.94
N GLY A 24 -7.76 -10.32 -11.30
CA GLY A 24 -7.93 -10.60 -9.89
C GLY A 24 -7.82 -9.26 -9.17
N GLY A 25 -8.90 -8.89 -8.47
CA GLY A 25 -9.23 -7.51 -8.13
C GLY A 25 -7.98 -6.68 -7.93
N GLY A 26 -7.75 -5.72 -8.83
CA GLY A 26 -6.62 -4.81 -8.74
C GLY A 26 -6.65 -4.19 -7.35
N ALA A 27 -5.90 -4.80 -6.43
CA ALA A 27 -5.74 -4.29 -5.10
C ALA A 27 -5.22 -2.88 -5.33
N PHE A 28 -5.90 -1.88 -4.79
CA PHE A 28 -5.31 -0.55 -4.70
C PHE A 28 -3.92 -0.77 -4.08
N MET A 29 -2.87 -0.72 -4.89
CA MET A 29 -1.50 -1.00 -4.46
C MET A 29 -1.04 0.26 -3.73
N PHE A 30 -1.51 0.40 -2.48
CA PHE A 30 -1.06 1.44 -1.59
C PHE A 30 0.44 1.25 -1.31
N GLU A 31 1.09 2.34 -0.91
CA GLU A 31 2.51 2.36 -0.53
C GLU A 31 2.86 1.17 0.41
N SER A 32 3.94 0.45 0.11
CA SER A 32 4.47 -0.63 0.95
C SER A 32 5.56 -0.12 1.90
N GLY A 33 5.86 -0.87 2.96
CA GLY A 33 7.02 -0.57 3.81
C GLY A 33 8.34 -0.53 3.02
N THR A 34 8.48 -1.37 1.98
CA THR A 34 9.66 -1.38 1.11
C THR A 34 9.80 -0.08 0.33
N SER A 35 8.73 0.37 -0.32
CA SER A 35 8.75 1.58 -1.13
C SER A 35 8.86 2.84 -0.25
N LEU A 36 8.22 2.84 0.93
CA LEU A 36 8.35 3.94 1.90
C LEU A 36 9.81 4.06 2.39
N LEU A 37 10.44 2.96 2.80
CA LEU A 37 11.84 2.98 3.24
C LEU A 37 12.78 3.46 2.13
N ALA A 38 12.54 3.05 0.89
CA ALA A 38 13.31 3.51 -0.26
C ALA A 38 13.22 5.04 -0.44
N LYS A 39 12.01 5.61 -0.30
CA LYS A 39 11.83 7.08 -0.30
C LYS A 39 12.58 7.74 0.85
N CYS A 40 12.46 7.20 2.06
CA CYS A 40 13.08 7.78 3.25
C CYS A 40 14.62 7.79 3.22
N ARG A 41 15.23 6.87 2.47
CA ARG A 41 16.70 6.74 2.31
C ARG A 41 17.23 7.41 1.05
N ASN A 42 16.37 7.90 0.17
CA ASN A 42 16.79 8.61 -1.02
C ASN A 42 17.50 9.92 -0.62
N LYS A 43 18.57 10.26 -1.35
CA LYS A 43 19.38 11.45 -1.09
C LYS A 43 18.75 12.74 -1.64
N ALA A 44 17.85 12.63 -2.59
CA ALA A 44 17.18 13.79 -3.17
C ALA A 44 16.11 14.33 -2.20
N PRO A 45 16.12 15.64 -1.90
CA PRO A 45 15.36 16.23 -0.78
C PRO A 45 13.84 16.05 -0.92
N GLU A 46 13.32 16.04 -2.15
CA GLU A 46 11.91 15.83 -2.45
C GLU A 46 11.38 14.47 -1.96
N TYR A 47 12.24 13.44 -1.95
CA TYR A 47 11.87 12.13 -1.42
C TYR A 47 11.89 12.09 0.11
N GLY A 48 12.81 12.84 0.73
CA GLY A 48 12.82 13.05 2.17
C GLY A 48 11.53 13.73 2.65
N LEU A 49 11.11 14.77 1.92
CA LEU A 49 9.83 15.44 2.16
C LEU A 49 8.65 14.48 1.94
N ALA A 50 8.61 13.75 0.83
CA ALA A 50 7.53 12.81 0.52
C ALA A 50 7.42 11.67 1.57
N CYS A 51 8.55 11.12 2.04
CA CYS A 51 8.58 10.15 3.13
C CYS A 51 7.96 10.74 4.41
N THR A 52 8.39 11.94 4.79
CA THR A 52 7.92 12.61 6.00
C THR A 52 6.43 12.90 5.92
N ALA A 53 5.97 13.46 4.79
CA ALA A 53 4.56 13.76 4.55
C ALA A 53 3.67 12.51 4.58
N TYR A 54 4.12 11.39 4.00
CA TYR A 54 3.40 10.13 4.08
C TYR A 54 3.21 9.67 5.54
N ILE A 55 4.29 9.67 6.33
CA ILE A 55 4.26 9.22 7.72
C ILE A 55 3.37 10.11 8.57
N VAL A 56 3.49 11.44 8.44
CA VAL A 56 2.64 12.39 9.16
C VAL A 56 1.17 12.23 8.77
N GLY A 57 0.86 12.07 7.47
CA GLY A 57 -0.51 11.85 7.01
C GLY A 57 -1.14 10.58 7.60
N VAL A 58 -0.36 9.51 7.78
CA VAL A 58 -0.84 8.30 8.47
C VAL A 58 -1.10 8.57 9.96
N VAL A 59 -0.19 9.26 10.64
CA VAL A 59 -0.34 9.64 12.06
C VAL A 59 -1.60 10.48 12.26
N ASP A 60 -1.83 11.47 11.41
CA ASP A 60 -3.01 12.33 11.46
C ASP A 60 -4.29 11.55 11.15
N GLY A 61 -4.25 10.63 10.19
CA GLY A 61 -5.36 9.73 9.91
C GLY A 61 -5.77 8.91 11.13
N ILE A 62 -4.80 8.35 11.85
CA ILE A 62 -5.02 7.58 13.07
C ILE A 62 -5.53 8.48 14.20
N ARG A 63 -4.92 9.65 14.43
CA ARG A 63 -5.38 10.62 15.42
C ARG A 63 -6.81 11.10 15.15
N LYS A 64 -7.15 11.33 13.88
CA LYS A 64 -8.51 11.66 13.45
C LYS A 64 -9.47 10.53 13.75
N ASP A 65 -9.10 9.27 13.51
CA ASP A 65 -9.93 8.12 13.86
C ASP A 65 -10.14 7.99 15.38
N LEU A 66 -9.13 8.31 16.20
CA LEU A 66 -9.29 8.40 17.67
C LEU A 66 -10.28 9.50 18.06
N PHE A 67 -10.12 10.69 17.49
CA PHE A 67 -10.95 11.84 17.79
C PHE A 67 -12.44 11.59 17.51
N ILE A 68 -12.76 10.85 16.44
CA ILE A 68 -14.14 10.50 16.08
C ILE A 68 -14.63 9.19 16.72
N GLY A 69 -13.88 8.61 17.67
CA GLY A 69 -14.25 7.39 18.38
C GLY A 69 -14.25 6.10 17.53
N ARG A 70 -13.48 6.08 16.44
CA ARG A 70 -13.34 4.91 15.54
C ARG A 70 -11.98 4.22 15.63
N GLY A 71 -11.00 4.84 16.28
CA GLY A 71 -9.65 4.30 16.49
C GLY A 71 -9.52 3.51 17.79
N ARG A 72 -8.57 2.57 17.82
CA ARG A 72 -8.12 1.94 19.07
C ARG A 72 -7.21 2.89 19.83
N GLN A 73 -7.32 2.94 21.16
CA GLN A 73 -6.44 3.74 22.01
C GLN A 73 -4.96 3.54 21.65
N VAL A 74 -4.24 4.66 21.51
CA VAL A 74 -2.78 4.72 21.37
C VAL A 74 -2.20 5.46 22.55
N CYS A 75 -0.92 5.21 22.85
CA CYS A 75 -0.19 5.88 23.92
C CYS A 75 0.99 6.70 23.39
N TRP A 76 0.81 7.23 22.18
CA TRP A 76 1.77 8.11 21.54
C TRP A 76 1.80 9.46 22.27
N PRO A 77 2.95 10.17 22.27
CA PRO A 77 3.02 11.50 22.86
C PRO A 77 2.03 12.49 22.23
N ASP A 78 1.42 13.37 23.04
CA ASP A 78 0.51 14.41 22.56
C ASP A 78 1.17 15.28 21.48
N ARG A 79 2.43 15.66 21.73
CA ARG A 79 3.30 16.37 20.80
C ARG A 79 4.40 15.44 20.33
N MET A 80 4.36 15.09 19.04
CA MET A 80 5.39 14.31 18.36
C MET A 80 5.84 15.10 17.14
N SER A 81 7.14 15.30 16.96
CA SER A 81 7.65 15.97 15.77
C SER A 81 7.56 15.03 14.55
N ALA A 82 7.44 15.62 13.36
CA ALA A 82 7.45 14.86 12.11
C ALA A 82 8.76 14.06 11.95
N ASP A 83 9.89 14.63 12.39
CA ASP A 83 11.20 13.97 12.36
C ASP A 83 11.29 12.81 13.35
N ASP A 84 10.71 12.91 14.54
CA ASP A 84 10.64 11.79 15.49
C ASP A 84 9.83 10.62 14.94
N ALA A 85 8.66 10.94 14.35
CA ALA A 85 7.82 9.94 13.70
C ALA A 85 8.59 9.26 12.54
N ARG A 86 9.23 10.06 11.67
CA ARG A 86 10.04 9.54 10.56
C ARG A 86 11.17 8.63 11.06
N ARG A 87 11.98 9.08 12.03
CA ARG A 87 13.10 8.30 12.56
C ARG A 87 12.64 6.99 13.18
N THR A 88 11.53 7.01 13.93
CA THR A 88 10.95 5.82 14.56
C THR A 88 10.51 4.80 13.51
N VAL A 89 9.78 5.25 12.47
CA VAL A 89 9.29 4.38 11.40
C VAL A 89 10.44 3.82 10.58
N VAL A 90 11.44 4.63 10.20
CA VAL A 90 12.61 4.15 9.45
C VAL A 90 13.36 3.08 10.24
N ALA A 91 13.62 3.30 11.53
CA ALA A 91 14.29 2.33 12.39
C ALA A 91 13.52 0.99 12.47
N TYR A 92 12.19 1.05 12.54
CA TYR A 92 11.35 -0.15 12.53
C TYR A 92 11.45 -0.91 11.19
N LEU A 93 11.32 -0.21 10.06
CA LEU A 93 11.38 -0.81 8.73
C LEU A 93 12.75 -1.43 8.43
N GLU A 94 13.83 -0.86 8.96
CA GLU A 94 15.17 -1.42 8.84
C GLU A 94 15.37 -2.67 9.71
N ARG A 95 14.81 -2.67 10.92
CA ARG A 95 14.89 -3.80 11.86
C ARG A 95 14.09 -5.03 11.42
N TRP A 96 12.97 -4.83 10.71
CA TRP A 96 12.04 -5.91 10.36
C TRP A 96 11.87 -6.07 8.85
N PRO A 97 12.89 -6.60 8.14
CA PRO A 97 12.89 -6.65 6.69
C PRO A 97 11.72 -7.44 6.08
N ASP A 98 11.32 -8.55 6.73
CA ASP A 98 10.29 -9.46 6.23
C ASP A 98 8.88 -8.85 6.25
N GLN A 99 8.66 -7.85 7.10
CA GLN A 99 7.37 -7.17 7.26
C GLN A 99 7.16 -6.07 6.22
N ARG A 100 8.21 -5.61 5.53
CA ARG A 100 8.14 -4.44 4.62
C ARG A 100 7.23 -4.62 3.40
N ARG A 101 6.79 -5.86 3.11
CA ARG A 101 5.80 -6.14 2.07
C ARG A 101 4.38 -5.72 2.46
N SER A 102 4.12 -5.48 3.75
CA SER A 102 2.84 -5.00 4.25
C SER A 102 2.60 -3.52 3.90
N PRO A 103 1.35 -3.04 3.95
CA PRO A 103 1.03 -1.64 3.72
C PRO A 103 1.79 -0.72 4.67
N ALA A 104 2.39 0.34 4.14
CA ALA A 104 3.18 1.28 4.91
C ALA A 104 2.36 1.97 6.02
N SER A 105 1.09 2.30 5.76
CA SER A 105 0.19 2.88 6.76
C SER A 105 0.03 2.00 8.01
N VAL A 106 -0.08 0.68 7.81
CA VAL A 106 -0.13 -0.28 8.91
C VAL A 106 1.20 -0.30 9.66
N LEU A 107 2.32 -0.38 8.93
CA LEU A 107 3.65 -0.44 9.51
C LEU A 107 4.04 0.83 10.29
N VAL A 108 3.55 2.00 9.87
CA VAL A 108 3.70 3.25 10.65
C VAL A 108 3.03 3.12 12.01
N SER A 109 1.79 2.62 12.06
CA SER A 109 1.08 2.37 13.33
C SER A 109 1.81 1.37 14.21
N VAL A 110 2.26 0.25 13.63
CA VAL A 110 3.00 -0.79 14.36
C VAL A 110 4.32 -0.24 14.92
N ALA A 111 5.08 0.51 14.12
CA ALA A 111 6.34 1.12 14.54
C ALA A 111 6.16 2.08 15.73
N LEU A 112 5.10 2.90 15.70
CA LEU A 112 4.81 3.83 16.78
C LEU A 112 4.31 3.11 18.04
N ASN A 113 3.52 2.05 17.90
CA ASN A 113 3.08 1.23 19.04
C ASN A 113 4.21 0.40 19.65
N ASP A 114 5.18 -0.05 18.85
CA ASP A 114 6.41 -0.70 19.33
C ASP A 114 7.24 0.28 20.17
N ARG A 115 7.32 1.55 19.75
CA ARG A 115 8.06 2.59 20.46
C ARG A 115 7.33 3.14 21.69
N TYR A 116 6.00 3.21 21.64
CA TYR A 116 5.13 3.81 22.66
C TYR A 116 4.01 2.82 23.05
N PRO A 117 4.35 1.70 23.72
CA PRO A 117 3.35 0.72 24.12
C PRO A 117 2.43 1.29 25.18
N CYS A 118 1.13 1.02 25.06
CA CYS A 118 0.19 1.24 26.16
C CYS A 118 0.46 0.22 27.27
N GLN A 119 0.65 0.70 28.50
CA GLN A 119 0.68 -0.19 29.66
C GLN A 119 -0.71 -0.76 29.92
N LYS A 120 -0.76 -2.02 30.36
CA LYS A 120 -2.00 -2.72 30.70
C LYS A 120 -2.51 -2.29 32.06
#